data_AF-E2N740-F1
#
_entry.id   AF-E2N740-F1
#
_cell.length_a   1.000
_cell.length_b   1.000
_cell.length_c   1.000
_cell.angle_alpha   90.00
_cell.angle_beta   90.00
_cell.angle_gamma   90.00
#
_symmetry.space_group_name_H-M   'P 1'
#
loop_
_entity.id
_entity.type
_entity.pdbx_description
1 polymer ?
#
loop_
_entity_poly.entity_id
_entity_poly.type
_entity_poly.pdbx_seq_one_letter_code
_entity_poly.pdbx_strand_id
1 'polypeptide(L)'
;MEKYLIHSNELHFINKERIHREVEKMVESLDMAAGSTKGFDLYTVVESYFTDLEKRREINRLLHIEKDECEAIEEELGVYEM
;
A
#
# COMPACT_ATOMS: atom_id res chain seq x y z
N MET A 1 -19.01 -9.44 -11.61
CA MET A 1 -18.05 -9.04 -10.56
C MET A 1 -18.09 -7.53 -10.48
N GLU A 2 -18.64 -6.97 -9.41
CA GLU A 2 -18.54 -5.54 -9.13
C GLU A 2 -17.05 -5.23 -8.90
N LYS A 3 -16.44 -4.51 -9.85
CA LYS A 3 -15.12 -3.94 -9.65
C LYS A 3 -15.32 -2.73 -8.75
N TYR A 4 -15.05 -2.88 -7.45
CA TYR A 4 -14.93 -1.73 -6.57
C TYR A 4 -13.78 -0.88 -7.13
N LEU A 5 -14.13 0.26 -7.72
CA LEU A 5 -13.19 1.28 -8.18
C LEU A 5 -12.66 1.99 -6.94
N ILE A 6 -11.82 1.29 -6.16
CA ILE A 6 -11.14 1.88 -5.02
C ILE A 6 -10.15 2.89 -5.61
N HIS A 7 -10.41 4.18 -5.44
CA HIS A 7 -9.44 5.22 -5.78
C HIS A 7 -8.16 4.97 -4.96
N SER A 8 -6.97 5.38 -5.43
CA SER A 8 -5.73 5.23 -4.64
C SER A 8 -5.84 5.87 -3.24
N ASN A 9 -6.71 6.87 -3.12
CA ASN A 9 -7.14 7.51 -1.88
C ASN A 9 -7.91 6.64 -0.90
N GLU A 10 -8.64 5.62 -1.35
CA GLU A 10 -9.45 4.76 -0.46
C GLU A 10 -8.70 3.52 0.01
N LEU A 11 -7.46 3.33 -0.44
CA LEU A 11 -6.61 2.21 -0.03
C LEU A 11 -6.40 2.16 1.49
N HIS A 12 -6.38 3.32 2.16
CA HIS A 12 -6.23 3.40 3.61
C HIS A 12 -7.47 2.94 4.40
N PHE A 13 -8.63 2.83 3.75
CA PHE A 13 -9.84 2.25 4.34
C PHE A 13 -9.88 0.72 4.24
N ILE A 14 -8.93 0.10 3.54
CA ILE A 14 -8.87 -1.35 3.45
C ILE A 14 -8.44 -1.91 4.81
N ASN A 15 -9.25 -2.83 5.36
CA ASN A 15 -8.97 -3.50 6.62
C ASN A 15 -7.61 -4.24 6.54
N LYS A 16 -6.74 -4.00 7.53
CA LYS A 16 -5.43 -4.66 7.67
C LYS A 16 -5.51 -6.19 7.66
N GLU A 17 -6.51 -6.79 8.30
CA GLU A 17 -6.70 -8.24 8.28
C GLU A 17 -6.99 -8.76 6.87
N ARG A 18 -7.72 -7.98 6.07
CA ARG A 18 -7.96 -8.30 4.66
C ARG A 18 -6.68 -8.20 3.86
N ILE A 19 -5.88 -7.15 4.06
CA ILE A 19 -4.57 -6.99 3.40
C ILE A 19 -3.67 -8.16 3.76
N HIS A 20 -3.51 -8.46 5.05
CA HIS A 20 -2.66 -9.52 5.56
C HIS A 20 -3.00 -10.88 4.94
N ARG A 21 -4.28 -11.24 4.93
CA ARG A 21 -4.74 -12.51 4.33
C ARG A 21 -4.46 -12.60 2.84
N GLU A 22 -4.65 -11.51 2.09
CA GLU A 22 -4.35 -11.55 0.65
C GLU A 22 -2.83 -11.55 0.38
N VAL A 23 -2.02 -10.92 1.24
CA VAL A 23 -0.55 -10.98 1.17
C VAL A 23 -0.05 -12.39 1.49
N GLU A 24 -0.62 -13.07 2.49
CA GLU A 24 -0.31 -14.46 2.82
C GLU A 24 -0.52 -15.39 1.62
N LYS A 25 -1.70 -15.31 0.97
CA LYS A 25 -1.97 -16.06 -0.26
C LYS A 25 -1.00 -15.73 -1.39
N MET A 26 -0.63 -14.46 -1.55
CA MET A 26 0.32 -14.03 -2.58
C MET A 26 1.70 -14.64 -2.35
N VAL A 27 2.17 -14.63 -1.10
CA VAL A 27 3.44 -15.23 -0.68
C VAL A 27 3.45 -16.73 -0.95
N GLU A 28 2.38 -17.43 -0.56
CA GLU A 28 2.22 -18.86 -0.83
C GLU A 28 2.18 -19.16 -2.33
N SER A 29 1.44 -18.38 -3.11
CA SER A 29 1.26 -18.60 -4.56
C SER A 29 2.53 -18.33 -5.37
N LEU A 30 3.41 -17.49 -4.87
CA LEU A 30 4.68 -17.13 -5.52
C LEU A 30 5.88 -17.91 -4.95
N ASP A 31 5.64 -18.88 -4.06
CA ASP A 31 6.68 -19.62 -3.32
C ASP A 31 7.72 -18.68 -2.67
N MET A 32 7.27 -17.50 -2.21
CA MET A 32 8.14 -16.50 -1.61
C MET A 32 8.36 -16.80 -0.12
N ALA A 33 9.59 -16.62 0.35
CA ALA A 33 9.84 -16.59 1.78
C ALA A 33 9.43 -15.22 2.34
N ALA A 34 8.23 -15.12 2.92
CA ALA A 34 7.85 -13.93 3.71
C ALA A 34 8.50 -13.89 5.11
N GLY A 35 9.26 -14.93 5.46
CA GLY A 35 9.98 -15.04 6.71
C GLY A 35 11.15 -14.07 6.79
N SER A 36 11.14 -13.26 7.86
CA SER A 36 12.16 -12.29 8.26
C SER A 36 13.59 -12.82 8.10
N THR A 37 14.23 -12.44 6.99
CA THR A 37 15.67 -12.16 7.07
C THR A 37 15.76 -10.95 8.00
N LYS A 38 16.51 -11.07 9.11
CA LYS A 38 16.60 -10.07 10.19
C LYS A 38 16.70 -8.64 9.61
N GLY A 39 15.57 -7.93 9.50
CA GLY A 39 15.51 -6.58 8.96
C GLY A 39 14.41 -6.28 7.93
N PHE A 40 13.76 -7.28 7.32
CA PHE A 40 12.68 -7.03 6.34
C PHE A 40 11.44 -7.89 6.61
N ASP A 41 10.30 -7.23 6.83
CA ASP A 41 8.98 -7.85 7.05
C ASP A 41 8.04 -7.40 5.94
N LEU A 42 7.74 -8.32 5.02
CA LEU A 42 6.87 -8.07 3.88
C LEU A 42 5.44 -7.70 4.29
N TYR A 43 4.91 -8.31 5.34
CA TYR A 43 3.55 -8.03 5.81
C TYR A 43 3.46 -6.59 6.30
N THR A 44 4.40 -6.17 7.15
CA THR A 44 4.45 -4.79 7.67
C THR A 44 4.65 -3.77 6.55
N VAL A 45 5.50 -4.07 5.57
CA VAL A 45 5.75 -3.16 4.42
C VAL A 45 4.48 -2.98 3.59
N VAL A 46 3.80 -4.08 3.24
CA VAL A 46 2.58 -4.02 2.44
C VAL A 46 1.44 -3.36 3.21
N GLU A 47 1.22 -3.72 4.47
CA GLU A 47 0.21 -3.07 5.31
C GLU A 47 0.46 -1.55 5.43
N SER A 48 1.72 -1.15 5.63
CA SER A 48 2.09 0.28 5.69
C SER A 48 1.83 0.98 4.37
N TYR A 49 2.15 0.34 3.24
CA TYR A 49 1.87 0.90 1.92
C TYR A 49 0.37 1.16 1.72
N PHE A 50 -0.50 0.22 2.09
CA PHE A 50 -1.94 0.39 1.90
C PHE A 50 -2.60 1.31 2.94
N THR A 51 -2.09 1.39 4.17
CA THR A 51 -2.78 2.11 5.26
C THR A 51 -2.18 3.45 5.66
N ASP A 52 -0.92 3.73 5.30
CA ASP A 52 -0.21 4.94 5.69
C ASP A 52 0.24 5.71 4.44
N LEU A 53 -0.43 6.84 4.18
CA LEU A 53 -0.24 7.64 2.98
C LEU A 53 1.14 8.29 2.93
N GLU A 54 1.66 8.77 4.06
CA GLU A 54 2.99 9.36 4.14
C GLU A 54 4.07 8.31 3.88
N LYS A 55 3.94 7.13 4.49
CA LYS A 55 4.85 6.01 4.19
C LYS A 55 4.72 5.53 2.75
N ARG A 56 3.52 5.52 2.16
CA ARG A 56 3.35 5.18 0.74
C ARG A 56 4.10 6.15 -0.15
N ARG A 57 3.96 7.47 0.06
CA ARG A 57 4.68 8.50 -0.68
C ARG A 57 6.20 8.34 -0.55
N GLU A 58 6.67 8.04 0.66
CA GLU A 58 8.08 7.73 0.93
C GLU A 58 8.55 6.51 0.12
N ILE A 59 7.80 5.40 0.19
CA ILE A 59 8.10 4.16 -0.52
C ILE A 59 8.11 4.41 -2.04
N ASN A 60 7.10 5.09 -2.58
CA ASN A 60 7.01 5.42 -4.01
C ASN A 60 8.20 6.26 -4.48
N ARG A 61 8.60 7.25 -3.67
CA ARG A 61 9.78 8.09 -3.96
C ARG A 61 11.07 7.28 -3.97
N LEU A 62 11.26 6.39 -2.99
CA LEU A 62 12.45 5.53 -2.90
C LEU A 62 12.53 4.50 -4.04
N LEU A 63 11.38 4.04 -4.53
CA LEU A 63 11.27 3.08 -5.63
C LEU A 63 11.21 3.73 -7.02
N HIS A 64 11.26 5.07 -7.10
CA HIS A 64 11.11 5.82 -8.34
C HIS A 64 9.83 5.48 -9.12
N ILE A 65 8.75 5.21 -8.38
CA ILE A 65 7.40 5.06 -8.95
C ILE A 65 6.93 6.48 -9.30
N GLU A 66 6.62 6.72 -10.57
CA GLU A 66 6.10 8.02 -11.02
C GLU A 66 4.82 8.35 -10.23
N LYS A 67 4.70 9.60 -9.76
CA LYS A 67 3.48 10.07 -9.10
C LYS A 67 2.33 9.87 -10.08
N ASP A 68 1.38 9.02 -9.70
CA ASP A 68 0.13 8.88 -10.45
C ASP A 68 -0.65 10.21 -10.36
N GLU A 69 -1.48 10.51 -11.35
CA GLU A 69 -2.29 11.74 -11.42
C GLU A 69 -3.09 11.96 -10.12
N CYS A 70 -3.49 10.86 -9.49
CA CYS A 70 -4.16 10.85 -8.20
C CYS A 70 -3.31 11.45 -7.06
N GLU A 71 -2.03 11.09 -6.94
CA GLU A 71 -1.14 11.62 -5.89
C GLU A 71 -0.82 13.11 -6.12
N ALA A 72 -0.74 13.53 -7.39
CA ALA A 72 -0.52 14.92 -7.77
C ALA A 72 -1.74 15.82 -7.44
N ILE A 73 -2.95 15.35 -7.76
CA ILE A 73 -4.20 16.06 -7.46
C ILE A 73 -4.42 16.21 -5.96
N GLU A 74 -4.05 15.21 -5.16
CA GLU A 74 -4.17 15.26 -3.69
C GLU A 74 -3.23 16.28 -3.05
N GLU A 75 -2.01 16.41 -3.56
CA GLU A 75 -1.03 17.41 -3.12
C GLU A 75 -1.49 18.83 -3.48
N GLU A 76 -2.13 18.99 -4.64
CA GLU A 76 -2.71 20.26 -5.11
C GLU A 76 -3.98 20.66 -4.34
N LEU A 77 -4.81 19.70 -3.94
CA LEU A 77 -6.06 19.96 -3.22
C LEU A 77 -5.90 20.12 -1.71
N GLY A 78 -4.70 19.91 -1.15
CA GLY A 78 -4.41 20.15 0.26
C GLY A 78 -5.32 19.39 1.25
N VAL A 79 -5.81 18.21 0.85
CA VAL A 79 -6.90 17.47 1.54
C VAL A 79 -6.50 16.90 2.92
N TYR A 80 -5.39 17.34 3.50
CA TYR A 80 -4.81 16.82 4.75
C TYR A 80 -4.69 17.86 5.87
N GLU A 81 -5.53 18.90 5.87
CA GLU A 81 -5.83 19.65 7.10
C GLU A 81 -7.21 19.26 7.63
N MET A 82 -7.30 18.14 8.37
CA MET A 82 -8.29 17.94 9.45
C MET A 82 -7.89 16.81 10.41
#